data_AF-A0A838HJG9-F1
#
_entry.id   AF-A0A838HJG9-F1
#
_cell.length_a   1.000
_cell.length_b   1.000
_cell.length_c   1.000
_cell.angle_alpha   90.00
_cell.angle_beta   90.00
_cell.angle_gamma   90.00
#
_symmetry.space_group_name_H-M   'P 1'
#
loop_
_entity.id
_entity.type
_entity.pdbx_description
1 polymer ?
#
loop_
_entity_poly.entity_id
_entity_poly.type
_entity_poly.pdbx_seq_one_letter_code
_entity_poly.pdbx_strand_id
1 'polypeptide(L)'
;MKEVCENIKAHVPEVIAEWDRLVREEPWFSLPAKHRIDSLPEVVVGIVEASLCEPASVEAHRQKVHAAAEHGFHRRTQNLPETVIFTEYHLLRQAIWHFLDRSGTEPGKLLRAVSHIDLALTVATNASLWGYHREAIQALGKWEEGMERLVFESPFLKTIAGKKPAAP
;
A
#
# COMPACT_ATOMS: atom_id res chain seq x y z
N MET A 1 14.88 11.29 -3.86
CA MET A 1 13.70 10.60 -3.30
C MET A 1 13.76 10.46 -1.78
N LYS A 2 14.95 10.28 -1.17
CA LYS A 2 15.13 10.22 0.29
C LYS A 2 14.37 11.29 1.09
N GLU A 3 14.54 12.57 0.78
CA GLU A 3 13.83 13.66 1.50
C GLU A 3 12.30 13.51 1.47
N VAL A 4 11.74 13.09 0.33
CA VAL A 4 10.29 12.87 0.17
C VAL A 4 9.85 11.66 1.01
N CYS A 5 10.64 10.59 1.00
CA CYS A 5 10.43 9.41 1.85
C CYS A 5 10.38 9.80 3.34
N GLU A 6 11.40 10.49 3.84
CA GLU A 6 11.47 10.89 5.25
C GLU A 6 10.33 11.85 5.61
N ASN A 7 9.99 12.78 4.71
CA ASN A 7 8.89 13.72 4.93
C ASN A 7 7.54 13.00 5.09
N ILE A 8 7.18 12.08 4.19
CA ILE A 8 5.91 11.35 4.32
C ILE A 8 5.93 10.49 5.59
N LYS A 9 7.03 9.79 5.89
CA LYS A 9 7.15 8.94 7.07
C LYS A 9 6.95 9.71 8.37
N ALA A 10 7.52 10.90 8.47
CA ALA A 10 7.36 11.77 9.64
C ALA A 10 5.91 12.27 9.82
N HIS A 11 5.12 12.30 8.73
CA HIS A 11 3.78 12.86 8.71
C HIS A 11 2.71 11.85 8.28
N VAL A 12 2.93 10.55 8.52
CA VAL A 12 1.90 9.51 8.29
C VAL A 12 0.57 9.87 8.96
N PRO A 13 0.51 10.38 10.20
CA PRO A 13 -0.76 10.80 10.80
C PRO A 13 -1.52 11.84 9.98
N GLU A 14 -0.84 12.77 9.30
CA GLU A 14 -1.48 13.79 8.47
C GLU A 14 -2.02 13.20 7.16
N VAL A 15 -1.29 12.25 6.56
CA VAL A 15 -1.78 11.51 5.39
C VAL A 15 -3.04 10.72 5.74
N ILE A 16 -3.06 10.06 6.90
CA ILE A 16 -4.22 9.31 7.38
C ILE A 16 -5.39 10.23 7.72
N ALA A 17 -5.14 11.39 8.32
CA ALA A 17 -6.18 12.39 8.58
C ALA A 17 -6.79 12.94 7.27
N GLU A 18 -5.96 13.19 6.26
CA GLU A 18 -6.42 13.59 4.93
C GLU A 18 -7.25 12.47 4.28
N TRP A 19 -6.83 11.22 4.41
CA TRP A 19 -7.59 10.08 3.93
C TRP A 19 -8.96 9.96 4.62
N ASP A 20 -9.03 10.06 5.95
CA ASP A 20 -10.32 9.99 6.67
C ASP A 20 -11.23 11.18 6.32
N ARG A 21 -10.66 12.36 6.06
CA ARG A 21 -11.40 13.51 5.52
C ARG A 21 -12.03 13.17 4.17
N LEU A 22 -11.24 12.64 3.23
CA LEU A 22 -11.72 12.24 1.91
C LEU A 22 -12.81 11.15 2.01
N VAL A 23 -12.63 10.13 2.87
CA VAL A 23 -13.65 9.10 3.12
C VAL A 23 -14.98 9.68 3.60
N ARG A 24 -14.97 10.73 4.43
CA ARG A 24 -16.20 11.39 4.91
C ARG A 24 -16.91 12.20 3.84
N GLU A 25 -16.20 12.63 2.81
CA GLU A 25 -16.75 13.42 1.70
C GLU A 25 -17.42 12.55 0.64
N GLU A 26 -17.16 11.24 0.65
CA GLU A 26 -17.71 10.27 -0.31
C GLU A 26 -19.06 9.70 0.16
N PRO A 27 -20.22 10.16 -0.37
CA PRO A 27 -21.53 9.81 0.17
C PRO A 27 -21.89 8.32 -0.02
N TRP A 28 -21.28 7.67 -1.00
CA TRP A 28 -21.47 6.25 -1.31
C TRP A 28 -20.49 5.33 -0.56
N PHE A 29 -19.51 5.89 0.14
CA PHE A 29 -18.46 5.13 0.82
C PHE A 29 -18.53 5.34 2.33
N SER A 30 -19.28 4.48 3.01
CA SER A 30 -19.40 4.54 4.47
C SER A 30 -18.71 3.37 5.13
N LEU A 31 -17.57 3.65 5.76
CA LEU A 31 -16.91 2.72 6.67
C LEU A 31 -17.32 3.04 8.12
N PRO A 32 -17.60 2.01 8.96
CA PRO A 32 -17.79 2.22 10.39
C PRO A 32 -16.57 2.90 11.01
N ALA A 33 -16.77 4.00 11.75
CA ALA A 33 -15.67 4.83 12.27
C ALA A 33 -14.60 4.04 13.04
N LYS A 34 -15.01 3.04 13.83
CA LYS A 34 -14.14 2.16 14.62
C LYS A 34 -13.21 1.25 13.79
N HIS A 35 -13.43 1.12 12.49
CA HIS A 35 -12.73 0.20 11.59
C HIS A 35 -12.07 0.95 10.42
N ARG A 36 -12.07 2.28 10.41
CA ARG A 36 -11.57 3.03 9.26
C ARG A 36 -10.07 2.93 9.09
N ILE A 37 -9.33 3.12 10.17
CA ILE A 37 -7.87 3.30 10.10
C ILE A 37 -7.14 1.97 10.11
N ASP A 38 -7.54 1.00 10.94
CA ASP A 38 -6.96 -0.35 11.06
C ASP A 38 -5.44 -0.41 10.74
N SER A 39 -5.03 -1.15 9.70
CA SER A 39 -3.65 -1.36 9.27
C SER A 39 -3.17 -0.33 8.23
N LEU A 40 -3.96 0.70 7.96
CA LEU A 40 -3.67 1.69 6.92
C LEU A 40 -2.38 2.49 7.20
N PRO A 41 -2.05 2.89 8.44
CA PRO A 41 -0.77 3.53 8.73
C PRO A 41 0.44 2.67 8.32
N GLU A 42 0.41 1.38 8.63
CA GLU A 42 1.46 0.42 8.26
C GLU A 42 1.54 0.23 6.75
N VAL A 43 0.38 0.22 6.06
CA VAL A 43 0.34 0.19 4.59
C VAL A 43 1.01 1.44 4.00
N VAL A 44 0.74 2.63 4.53
CA VAL A 44 1.38 3.88 4.07
C VAL A 44 2.89 3.81 4.25
N VAL A 45 3.36 3.42 5.45
CA VAL A 45 4.79 3.26 5.73
C VAL A 45 5.42 2.28 4.74
N GLY A 46 4.83 1.10 4.57
CA GLY A 46 5.35 0.09 3.64
C GLY A 46 5.37 0.55 2.18
N ILE A 47 4.35 1.28 1.72
CA ILE A 47 4.33 1.86 0.37
C ILE A 47 5.49 2.84 0.19
N VAL A 48 5.69 3.75 1.15
CA VAL A 48 6.72 4.79 1.08
C VAL A 48 8.12 4.18 1.14
N GLU A 49 8.35 3.24 2.06
CA GLU A 49 9.63 2.55 2.21
C GLU A 49 10.00 1.73 0.98
N ALA A 50 9.04 1.00 0.40
CA ALA A 50 9.28 0.16 -0.77
C ALA A 50 9.43 0.94 -2.08
N SER A 51 9.05 2.23 -2.14
CA SER A 51 8.99 2.97 -3.41
C SER A 51 9.82 4.25 -3.47
N LEU A 52 10.02 4.93 -2.33
CA LEU A 52 10.66 6.24 -2.27
C LEU A 52 11.96 6.23 -1.46
N CYS A 53 12.10 5.33 -0.49
CA CYS A 53 13.31 5.23 0.32
C CYS A 53 14.39 4.46 -0.45
N GLU A 54 15.60 5.01 -0.51
CA GLU A 54 16.72 4.42 -1.25
C GLU A 54 17.82 3.96 -0.29
N PRO A 55 18.35 2.73 -0.44
CA PRO A 55 17.90 1.69 -1.35
C PRO A 55 16.60 1.02 -0.88
N ALA A 56 15.69 0.69 -1.80
CA ALA A 56 14.55 -0.16 -1.49
C ALA A 56 15.04 -1.59 -1.16
N SER A 57 14.74 -2.06 0.05
CA SER A 57 15.17 -3.38 0.53
C SER A 57 14.07 -4.42 0.36
N VAL A 58 14.42 -5.68 0.13
CA VAL A 58 13.45 -6.80 0.09
C VAL A 58 12.56 -6.80 1.34
N GLU A 59 13.11 -6.43 2.49
CA GLU A 59 12.37 -6.33 3.74
C GLU A 59 11.29 -5.24 3.71
N ALA A 60 11.56 -4.05 3.16
CA ALA A 60 10.55 -3.01 3.00
C ALA A 60 9.40 -3.48 2.07
N HIS A 61 9.73 -4.23 1.01
CA HIS A 61 8.72 -4.83 0.14
C HIS A 61 7.90 -5.91 0.86
N ARG A 62 8.54 -6.76 1.68
CA ARG A 62 7.88 -7.76 2.52
C ARG A 62 6.90 -7.10 3.49
N GLN A 63 7.36 -6.09 4.23
CA GLN A 63 6.52 -5.33 5.17
C GLN A 63 5.31 -4.70 4.49
N LYS A 64 5.49 -4.05 3.34
CA LYS A 64 4.38 -3.52 2.52
C LYS A 64 3.35 -4.61 2.18
N VAL A 65 3.82 -5.75 1.66
CA VAL A 65 2.94 -6.85 1.22
C VAL A 65 2.18 -7.44 2.40
N HIS A 66 2.83 -7.68 3.54
CA HIS A 66 2.15 -8.18 4.74
C HIS A 66 1.16 -7.19 5.34
N ALA A 67 1.52 -5.91 5.47
CA ALA A 67 0.61 -4.89 5.99
C ALA A 67 -0.65 -4.76 5.11
N ALA A 68 -0.48 -4.76 3.78
CA ALA A 68 -1.60 -4.71 2.85
C ALA A 68 -2.46 -5.98 2.90
N ALA A 69 -1.85 -7.17 2.96
CA ALA A 69 -2.59 -8.41 3.13
C ALA A 69 -3.36 -8.45 4.46
N GLU A 70 -2.80 -7.91 5.55
CA GLU A 70 -3.52 -7.82 6.82
C GLU A 70 -4.70 -6.84 6.74
N HIS A 71 -4.53 -5.71 6.07
CA HIS A 71 -5.61 -4.77 5.78
C HIS A 71 -6.78 -5.44 5.04
N GLY A 72 -6.49 -6.16 3.95
CA GLY A 72 -7.51 -6.90 3.21
C GLY A 72 -8.21 -7.98 4.03
N PHE A 73 -7.45 -8.70 4.87
CA PHE A 73 -8.02 -9.69 5.80
C PHE A 73 -8.98 -9.03 6.81
N HIS A 74 -8.61 -7.88 7.39
CA HIS A 74 -9.49 -7.13 8.28
C HIS A 74 -10.79 -6.69 7.59
N ARG A 75 -10.73 -6.25 6.33
CA ARG A 75 -11.94 -5.90 5.57
C ARG A 75 -12.88 -7.10 5.39
N ARG A 76 -12.32 -8.29 5.17
CA ARG A 76 -13.09 -9.53 5.10
C ARG A 76 -13.77 -9.85 6.44
N THR A 77 -13.04 -9.80 7.55
CA THR A 77 -13.59 -10.12 8.89
C THR A 77 -14.64 -9.12 9.36
N GLN A 78 -14.62 -7.90 8.82
CA GLN A 78 -15.62 -6.86 9.04
C GLN A 78 -16.87 -7.01 8.15
N ASN A 79 -16.95 -8.06 7.32
CA ASN A 79 -18.03 -8.29 6.35
C ASN A 79 -18.20 -7.14 5.35
N LEU A 80 -17.12 -6.45 4.99
CA LEU A 80 -17.13 -5.44 3.95
C LEU A 80 -16.92 -6.12 2.59
N PRO A 81 -17.54 -5.61 1.50
CA PRO A 81 -17.30 -6.16 0.18
C PRO A 81 -15.88 -5.83 -0.30
N GLU A 82 -15.26 -6.72 -1.09
CA GLU A 82 -13.90 -6.52 -1.61
C GLU A 82 -13.73 -5.21 -2.40
N THR A 83 -14.83 -4.70 -2.98
CA THR A 83 -14.83 -3.46 -3.76
C THR A 83 -14.39 -2.25 -2.94
N VAL A 84 -14.58 -2.28 -1.62
CA VAL A 84 -14.10 -1.26 -0.67
C VAL A 84 -12.60 -1.04 -0.79
N ILE A 85 -11.82 -2.12 -0.97
CA ILE A 85 -10.36 -2.03 -1.04
C ILE A 85 -9.93 -1.09 -2.17
N PHE A 86 -10.55 -1.18 -3.35
CA PHE A 86 -10.20 -0.30 -4.47
C PHE A 86 -10.49 1.17 -4.16
N THR A 87 -11.62 1.46 -3.50
CA THR A 87 -11.96 2.82 -3.07
C THR A 87 -10.97 3.34 -2.03
N GLU A 88 -10.63 2.55 -1.02
CA GLU A 88 -9.66 2.95 0.01
C GLU A 88 -8.29 3.31 -0.58
N TYR A 89 -7.78 2.46 -1.48
CA TYR A 89 -6.49 2.67 -2.14
C TYR A 89 -6.53 3.86 -3.12
N HIS A 90 -7.66 4.10 -3.76
CA HIS A 90 -7.87 5.31 -4.57
C HIS A 90 -7.80 6.58 -3.71
N LEU A 91 -8.52 6.61 -2.58
CA LEU A 91 -8.49 7.75 -1.66
C LEU A 91 -7.12 7.90 -1.00
N LEU A 92 -6.41 6.80 -0.75
CA LEU A 92 -5.06 6.83 -0.18
C LEU A 92 -4.06 7.50 -1.12
N ARG A 93 -4.15 7.18 -2.41
CA ARG A 93 -3.39 7.85 -3.47
C ARG A 93 -3.63 9.36 -3.45
N GLN A 94 -4.90 9.78 -3.40
CA GLN A 94 -5.26 11.19 -3.35
C GLN A 94 -4.71 11.88 -2.09
N ALA A 95 -4.84 11.24 -0.92
CA ALA A 95 -4.35 11.77 0.35
C ALA A 95 -2.84 11.99 0.33
N ILE A 96 -2.06 11.03 -0.20
CA ILE A 96 -0.61 11.16 -0.34
C ILE A 96 -0.26 12.30 -1.31
N TRP A 97 -0.95 12.41 -2.44
CA TRP A 97 -0.74 13.52 -3.37
C TRP A 97 -1.04 14.87 -2.69
N HIS A 98 -2.21 15.05 -2.10
CA HIS A 98 -2.58 16.29 -1.43
C HIS A 98 -1.57 16.68 -0.35
N PHE A 99 -1.07 15.72 0.43
CA PHE A 99 0.00 15.96 1.40
C PHE A 99 1.27 16.48 0.72
N LEU A 100 1.75 15.79 -0.33
CA LEU A 100 2.98 16.18 -1.02
C LEU A 100 2.89 17.55 -1.68
N ASP A 101 1.75 17.87 -2.28
CA ASP A 101 1.47 19.16 -2.90
C ASP A 101 1.51 20.29 -1.86
N ARG A 102 0.78 20.13 -0.75
CA ARG A 102 0.76 21.11 0.36
C ARG A 102 2.11 21.27 1.06
N SER A 103 2.93 20.23 1.08
CA SER A 103 4.27 20.28 1.68
C SER A 103 5.28 21.11 0.87
N GLY A 104 4.88 21.63 -0.31
CA GLY A 104 5.78 22.40 -1.18
C GLY A 104 6.84 21.53 -1.85
N THR A 105 6.55 20.24 -2.07
CA THR A 105 7.45 19.36 -2.81
C THR A 105 7.64 19.91 -4.23
N GLU A 106 8.90 20.05 -4.65
CA GLU A 106 9.23 20.54 -6.00
C GLU A 106 8.50 19.72 -7.09
N PRO A 107 7.91 20.36 -8.12
CA PRO A 107 7.04 19.67 -9.09
C PRO A 107 7.63 18.43 -9.76
N GLY A 108 8.91 18.44 -10.13
CA GLY A 108 9.62 17.28 -10.68
C GLY A 108 9.73 16.12 -9.69
N LYS A 109 10.11 16.41 -8.43
CA LYS A 109 10.10 15.43 -7.33
C LYS A 109 8.69 14.91 -7.03
N LEU A 110 7.68 15.77 -7.05
CA LEU A 110 6.27 15.44 -6.82
C LEU A 110 5.79 14.38 -7.82
N LEU A 111 5.91 14.68 -9.13
CA LEU A 111 5.45 13.79 -10.20
C LEU A 111 6.14 12.43 -10.15
N ARG A 112 7.45 12.43 -9.87
CA ARG A 112 8.22 11.19 -9.71
C ARG A 112 7.76 10.39 -8.48
N ALA A 113 7.52 11.04 -7.35
CA ALA A 113 7.04 10.40 -6.13
C ALA A 113 5.67 9.75 -6.34
N VAL A 114 4.71 10.48 -6.91
CA VAL A 114 3.36 9.97 -7.20
C VAL A 114 3.43 8.76 -8.15
N SER A 115 4.24 8.85 -9.21
CA SER A 115 4.41 7.72 -10.15
C SER A 115 4.98 6.48 -9.46
N HIS A 116 5.93 6.65 -8.54
CA HIS A 116 6.51 5.54 -7.77
C HIS A 116 5.48 4.92 -6.79
N ILE A 117 4.70 5.77 -6.12
CA ILE A 117 3.64 5.37 -5.21
C ILE A 117 2.54 4.61 -5.97
N ASP A 118 2.14 5.04 -7.16
CA ASP A 118 1.11 4.39 -7.98
C ASP A 118 1.49 2.93 -8.32
N LEU A 119 2.75 2.70 -8.65
CA LEU A 119 3.28 1.34 -8.88
C LEU A 119 3.27 0.51 -7.59
N ALA A 120 3.64 1.09 -6.45
CA ALA A 120 3.63 0.39 -5.17
C ALA A 120 2.22 0.08 -4.67
N LEU A 121 1.27 0.99 -4.89
CA LEU A 121 -0.16 0.82 -4.60
C LEU A 121 -0.74 -0.34 -5.39
N THR A 122 -0.33 -0.55 -6.65
CA THR A 122 -0.81 -1.70 -7.45
C THR A 122 -0.49 -3.03 -6.77
N VAL A 123 0.75 -3.20 -6.29
CA VAL A 123 1.18 -4.40 -5.56
C VAL A 123 0.46 -4.51 -4.21
N ALA A 124 0.26 -3.40 -3.51
CA ALA A 124 -0.42 -3.39 -2.21
C ALA A 124 -1.93 -3.70 -2.36
N THR A 125 -2.59 -3.24 -3.41
CA THR A 125 -3.96 -3.63 -3.74
C THR A 125 -4.05 -5.13 -4.00
N ASN A 126 -3.13 -5.70 -4.79
CA ASN A 126 -3.08 -7.14 -5.02
C ASN A 126 -2.87 -7.92 -3.71
N ALA A 127 -1.93 -7.49 -2.87
CA ALA A 127 -1.69 -8.09 -1.56
C ALA A 127 -2.93 -8.01 -0.65
N SER A 128 -3.66 -6.89 -0.66
CA SER A 128 -4.93 -6.76 0.05
C SER A 128 -5.99 -7.73 -0.45
N LEU A 129 -6.11 -7.94 -1.77
CA LEU A 129 -7.03 -8.95 -2.31
C LEU A 129 -6.63 -10.36 -1.90
N TRP A 130 -5.33 -10.67 -1.85
CA TRP A 130 -4.83 -11.94 -1.30
C TRP A 130 -5.23 -12.08 0.17
N GLY A 131 -5.03 -11.04 0.96
CA GLY A 131 -5.48 -10.97 2.36
C GLY A 131 -6.98 -11.19 2.54
N TYR A 132 -7.79 -10.54 1.71
CA TYR A 132 -9.25 -10.64 1.73
C TYR A 132 -9.72 -12.08 1.44
N HIS A 133 -9.02 -12.78 0.53
CA HIS A 133 -9.28 -14.18 0.17
C HIS A 133 -8.35 -15.18 0.89
N ARG A 134 -7.73 -14.79 2.02
CA ARG A 134 -6.66 -15.54 2.71
C ARG A 134 -7.03 -17.00 2.96
N GLU A 135 -8.21 -17.25 3.54
CA GLU A 135 -8.66 -18.62 3.87
C GLU A 135 -8.75 -19.53 2.63
N ALA A 136 -9.33 -19.04 1.53
CA ALA A 136 -9.46 -19.79 0.29
C ALA A 136 -8.10 -20.07 -0.35
N ILE A 137 -7.20 -19.09 -0.33
CA ILE A 137 -5.84 -19.22 -0.87
C ILE A 137 -4.99 -20.19 -0.03
N GLN A 138 -5.14 -20.16 1.30
CA GLN A 138 -4.48 -21.09 2.22
C GLN A 138 -5.00 -22.51 2.05
N ALA A 139 -6.30 -22.71 1.85
CA ALA A 139 -6.88 -24.02 1.55
C ALA A 139 -6.33 -24.63 0.25
N LEU A 140 -5.88 -23.79 -0.68
CA LEU A 140 -5.21 -24.21 -1.92
C LEU A 140 -3.69 -24.42 -1.76
N GLY A 141 -3.11 -24.15 -0.58
CA GLY A 141 -1.67 -24.23 -0.35
C GLY A 141 -0.84 -23.16 -1.08
N LYS A 142 -1.48 -22.10 -1.58
CA LYS A 142 -0.84 -21.09 -2.45
C LYS A 142 -0.35 -19.83 -1.73
N TRP A 143 -0.64 -19.71 -0.43
CA TRP A 143 -0.41 -18.49 0.35
C TRP A 143 1.06 -18.05 0.34
N GLU A 144 1.97 -18.90 0.81
CA GLU A 144 3.39 -18.54 0.96
C GLU A 144 4.04 -18.17 -0.39
N GLU A 145 3.82 -18.99 -1.43
CA GLU A 145 4.35 -18.74 -2.77
C GLU A 145 3.82 -17.43 -3.36
N GLY A 146 2.52 -17.17 -3.21
CA GLY A 146 1.91 -15.96 -3.74
C GLY A 146 2.33 -14.70 -3.02
N MET A 147 2.48 -14.74 -1.70
CA MET A 147 2.99 -13.63 -0.90
C MET A 147 4.45 -13.32 -1.30
N GLU A 148 5.30 -14.34 -1.44
CA GLU A 148 6.68 -14.14 -1.88
C GLU A 148 6.75 -13.58 -3.31
N ARG A 149 5.90 -14.06 -4.23
CA ARG A 149 5.80 -13.50 -5.58
C ARG A 149 5.47 -12.01 -5.55
N LEU A 150 4.49 -11.59 -4.74
CA LEU A 150 4.10 -10.17 -4.60
C LEU A 150 5.24 -9.30 -4.07
N VAL A 151 6.10 -9.83 -3.19
CA VAL A 151 7.30 -9.10 -2.72
C VAL A 151 8.21 -8.75 -3.90
N PHE A 152 8.42 -9.69 -4.83
CA PHE A 152 9.30 -9.53 -5.99
C PHE A 152 8.66 -8.90 -7.24
N GLU A 153 7.36 -8.62 -7.23
CA GLU A 153 6.67 -7.98 -8.36
C GLU A 153 7.01 -6.49 -8.54
N SER A 154 7.65 -5.87 -7.56
CA SER A 154 7.90 -4.44 -7.61
C SER A 154 9.11 -4.07 -8.48
N PRO A 155 8.98 -3.07 -9.36
CA PRO A 155 10.08 -2.61 -10.21
C PRO A 155 11.20 -1.89 -9.42
N PHE A 156 10.99 -1.58 -8.15
CA PHE A 156 11.96 -0.88 -7.29
C PHE A 156 12.97 -1.82 -6.64
N LEU A 157 12.68 -3.13 -6.59
CA LEU A 157 13.68 -4.10 -6.25
C LEU A 157 14.67 -4.16 -7.41
N LYS A 158 15.86 -3.59 -7.21
CA LYS A 158 16.98 -3.87 -8.10
C LYS A 158 17.12 -5.37 -8.17
N THR A 159 16.93 -5.93 -9.37
CA THR A 159 17.15 -7.35 -9.62
C THR A 159 18.52 -7.68 -9.05
N ILE A 160 18.56 -8.42 -7.93
CA ILE A 160 19.80 -9.05 -7.50
C ILE A 160 20.10 -10.02 -8.64
N ALA A 161 21.01 -9.61 -9.51
CA ALA A 161 21.30 -10.31 -10.75
C ALA A 161 21.58 -11.78 -10.41
N GLY A 162 20.72 -12.68 -10.90
CA GLY A 162 21.10 -14.09 -11.04
C GLY A 162 20.06 -15.18 -10.79
N LYS A 163 18.91 -14.93 -10.14
CA LYS A 163 17.89 -15.99 -9.99
C LYS A 163 16.48 -15.43 -10.07
N LYS A 164 15.90 -15.55 -11.26
CA LYS A 164 14.44 -15.59 -11.40
C LYS A 164 13.97 -16.83 -10.63
N PRO A 165 13.03 -16.74 -9.66
CA PRO A 165 12.39 -17.95 -9.15
C PRO A 165 11.74 -18.65 -10.35
N ALA A 166 11.98 -19.95 -10.48
CA ALA A 166 11.34 -20.76 -11.50
C ALA A 166 9.82 -20.63 -11.30
N ALA A 167 9.10 -20.29 -12.38
CA ALA A 167 7.64 -20.39 -12.35
C ALA A 167 7.25 -21.85 -12.08
N PRO A 168 6.20 -22.11 -11.27
CA PRO A 168 5.68 -23.46 -11.07
C PRO A 168 5.18 -24.09 -12.37
#